data_AF-A0A7X7MFE6-F1
#
_entry.id   AF-A0A7X7MFE6-F1
#
_cell.length_a   1.000
_cell.length_b   1.000
_cell.length_c   1.000
_cell.angle_alpha   90.00
_cell.angle_beta   90.00
_cell.angle_gamma   90.00
#
_symmetry.space_group_name_H-M   'P 1'
#
loop_
_entity.id
_entity.type
_entity.pdbx_description
1 polymer ?
#
loop_
_entity_poly.entity_id
_entity_poly.type
_entity_poly.pdbx_seq_one_letter_code
_entity_poly.pdbx_strand_id
1 'polypeptide(L)'
;MNIEQQQTEDRIWAYLHGALDEAACRDLEERMAADASLRGRCDQARRLDRLLRATLPEIAAGADTGDEAIVEQALAAWERDQQAAHARLAAPSASRAARPRVHQSSTFRLGFAGLAAALLAVALLPLLRKPPALMPAAWAPVAFAPLRTRGASGEAGTLQRQDAIRMQRTLADALSWALADRGGRLPDGLTLQFRVNELPAGALAVVVRAEGPDGRLRGEWIGDYSRRERFFEQADASAAQMAEVLAVPSPGGPEPGSAGRKTGE
;
A
#
# COMPACT_ATOMS: atom_id res chain seq x y z
N MET A 1 2.79 14.98 -0.68
CA MET A 1 4.16 14.41 -0.69
C MET A 1 4.94 15.17 -1.76
N ASN A 2 6.11 15.72 -1.44
CA ASN A 2 6.90 16.51 -2.38
C ASN A 2 7.54 15.57 -3.43
N ILE A 3 7.48 15.93 -4.72
CA ILE A 3 8.03 15.13 -5.83
C ILE A 3 9.52 14.84 -5.61
N GLU A 4 10.27 15.81 -5.09
CA GLU A 4 11.71 15.65 -4.78
C GLU A 4 11.96 14.63 -3.66
N GLN A 5 11.06 14.56 -2.69
CA GLN A 5 11.17 13.61 -1.59
C GLN A 5 10.97 12.18 -2.10
N GLN A 6 9.97 11.98 -2.97
CA GLN A 6 9.69 10.69 -3.59
C GLN A 6 10.84 10.23 -4.49
N GLN A 7 11.36 11.10 -5.34
CA GLN A 7 12.54 10.80 -6.16
C GLN A 7 13.76 10.41 -5.33
N THR A 8 13.94 11.03 -4.16
CA THR A 8 15.02 10.68 -3.23
C THR A 8 14.81 9.28 -2.64
N GLU A 9 13.57 8.90 -2.31
CA GLU A 9 13.24 7.57 -1.77
C GLU A 9 13.44 6.47 -2.82
N ASP A 10 12.96 6.71 -4.03
CA ASP A 10 13.13 5.80 -5.16
C ASP A 10 14.62 5.54 -5.43
N ARG A 11 15.44 6.59 -5.36
CA ARG A 11 16.87 6.50 -5.58
C ARG A 11 17.61 5.78 -4.45
N ILE A 12 17.20 5.97 -3.19
CA ILE A 12 17.72 5.18 -2.05
C ILE A 12 17.36 3.70 -2.23
N TRP A 13 16.12 3.39 -2.61
CA TRP A 13 15.69 2.02 -2.83
C TRP A 13 16.43 1.34 -3.97
N ALA A 14 16.67 2.05 -5.08
CA ALA A 14 17.47 1.55 -6.19
C ALA A 14 18.92 1.29 -5.76
N TYR A 15 19.52 2.15 -4.93
CA TYR A 15 20.86 1.94 -4.37
C TYR A 15 20.95 0.67 -3.53
N LEU A 16 20.00 0.44 -2.62
CA LEU A 16 20.00 -0.73 -1.73
C LEU A 16 19.87 -2.06 -2.49
N HIS A 17 19.24 -2.04 -3.65
CA HIS A 17 19.07 -3.23 -4.50
C HIS A 17 20.12 -3.37 -5.60
N GLY A 18 21.10 -2.47 -5.67
CA GLY A 18 22.13 -2.49 -6.72
C GLY A 18 21.58 -2.20 -8.11
N ALA A 19 20.47 -1.46 -8.20
CA ALA A 19 19.81 -1.09 -9.47
C ALA A 19 20.31 0.27 -10.02
N LEU A 20 21.15 0.98 -9.27
CA LEU A 20 21.82 2.19 -9.75
C LEU A 20 23.11 1.85 -10.49
N ASP A 21 23.44 2.66 -11.51
CA ASP A 21 24.76 2.61 -12.12
C ASP A 21 25.85 3.16 -11.18
N GLU A 22 27.12 2.91 -11.53
CA GLU A 22 28.28 3.26 -10.70
C GLU A 22 28.44 4.78 -10.50
N ALA A 23 27.99 5.60 -11.45
CA ALA A 23 28.05 7.06 -11.31
C ALA A 23 26.99 7.57 -10.33
N ALA A 24 25.76 7.05 -10.44
CA ALA A 24 24.66 7.37 -9.56
C ALA A 24 24.87 6.86 -8.12
N CYS A 25 25.55 5.73 -7.96
CA CYS A 25 26.01 5.23 -6.65
C CYS A 25 26.99 6.21 -6.01
N ARG A 26 28.05 6.62 -6.73
CA ARG A 26 29.05 7.58 -6.20
C ARG A 26 28.43 8.92 -5.83
N ASP A 27 27.57 9.49 -6.69
CA ASP A 27 26.86 10.73 -6.38
C ASP A 27 25.98 10.60 -5.12
N LEU A 28 25.29 9.46 -4.94
CA LEU A 28 24.49 9.25 -3.74
C LEU A 28 25.35 9.10 -2.48
N GLU A 29 26.49 8.42 -2.58
CA GLU A 29 27.44 8.25 -1.47
C GLU A 29 28.07 9.58 -1.05
N GLU A 30 28.46 10.42 -2.00
CA GLU A 30 28.94 11.78 -1.75
C GLU A 30 27.87 12.62 -1.04
N ARG A 31 26.62 12.55 -1.51
CA ARG A 31 25.49 13.24 -0.86
C ARG A 31 25.21 12.70 0.55
N MET A 32 25.30 11.39 0.76
CA MET A 32 25.15 10.78 2.10
C MET A 32 26.30 11.14 3.04
N ALA A 33 27.50 11.40 2.51
CA ALA A 33 28.62 11.91 3.29
C ALA A 33 28.37 13.34 3.77
N ALA A 34 27.77 14.18 2.91
CA ALA A 34 27.45 15.58 3.21
C ALA A 34 26.16 15.78 4.04
N ASP A 35 25.16 14.91 3.89
CA ASP A 35 23.83 15.07 4.50
C ASP A 35 23.50 13.94 5.49
N ALA A 36 23.45 14.30 6.79
CA ALA A 36 23.10 13.39 7.87
C ALA A 36 21.63 12.93 7.83
N SER A 37 20.71 13.76 7.33
CA SER A 37 19.30 13.40 7.16
C SER A 37 19.14 12.33 6.10
N LEU A 38 19.82 12.50 4.95
CA LEU A 38 19.84 11.51 3.88
C LEU A 38 20.43 10.17 4.34
N ARG A 39 21.51 10.22 5.14
CA ARG A 39 22.10 9.03 5.76
C ARG A 39 21.10 8.32 6.69
N GLY A 40 20.40 9.06 7.53
CA GLY A 40 19.36 8.52 8.42
C GLY A 40 18.23 7.82 7.65
N ARG A 41 17.78 8.40 6.52
CA ARG A 41 16.79 7.78 5.62
C ARG A 41 17.30 6.51 4.97
N CYS A 42 18.55 6.49 4.52
CA CYS A 42 19.18 5.28 3.97
C CYS A 42 19.29 4.17 5.02
N ASP A 43 19.67 4.49 6.26
CA ASP A 43 19.71 3.53 7.36
C ASP A 43 18.31 3.02 7.74
N GLN A 44 17.28 3.86 7.66
CA GLN A 44 15.89 3.44 7.81
C GLN A 44 15.45 2.48 6.70
N ALA A 45 15.76 2.78 5.44
CA ALA A 45 15.44 1.90 4.32
C ALA A 45 16.17 0.54 4.44
N ARG A 46 17.43 0.50 4.87
CA ARG A 46 18.18 -0.73 5.18
C ARG A 46 17.58 -1.56 6.31
N ARG A 47 16.95 -0.91 7.29
CA ARG A 47 16.24 -1.61 8.37
C ARG A 47 14.97 -2.27 7.85
N LEU A 48 14.18 -1.52 7.07
CA LEU A 48 12.96 -2.06 6.44
C LEU A 48 13.28 -3.21 5.49
N ASP A 49 14.30 -3.08 4.64
CA ASP A 49 14.74 -4.17 3.75
C ASP A 49 15.13 -5.44 4.52
N ARG A 50 15.86 -5.30 5.64
CA ARG A 50 16.19 -6.45 6.50
C ARG A 50 14.97 -7.10 7.12
N LEU A 51 13.99 -6.32 7.56
CA LEU A 51 12.73 -6.86 8.09
C LEU A 51 11.98 -7.63 7.01
N LEU A 52 11.82 -7.05 5.82
CA LEU A 52 11.18 -7.70 4.68
C LEU A 52 11.90 -9.00 4.29
N ARG A 53 13.23 -9.00 4.22
CA ARG A 53 14.02 -10.21 3.91
C ARG A 53 13.92 -11.28 5.00
N ALA A 54 13.68 -10.90 6.25
CA ALA A 54 13.49 -11.85 7.35
C ALA A 54 12.08 -12.45 7.34
N THR A 55 11.05 -11.67 7.01
CA THR A 55 9.65 -12.11 7.06
C THR A 55 9.19 -12.81 5.79
N LEU A 56 9.61 -12.34 4.61
CA LEU A 56 9.17 -12.90 3.32
C LEU A 56 9.41 -14.41 3.16
N PRO A 57 10.54 -14.99 3.61
CA PRO A 57 10.74 -16.44 3.54
C PRO A 57 9.76 -17.25 4.41
N GLU A 58 9.36 -16.72 5.57
CA GLU A 58 8.39 -17.38 6.47
C GLU A 58 7.00 -17.39 5.84
N ILE A 59 6.63 -16.29 5.18
CA ILE A 59 5.39 -16.17 4.40
C ILE A 59 5.42 -17.12 3.20
N ALA A 60 6.52 -17.15 2.45
CA ALA A 60 6.68 -18.02 1.29
C ALA A 60 6.70 -19.52 1.66
N ALA A 61 7.06 -19.86 2.90
CA ALA A 61 7.02 -21.23 3.42
C ALA A 61 5.60 -21.69 3.82
N GLY A 62 4.57 -20.86 3.63
CA GLY A 62 3.19 -21.20 3.95
C GLY A 62 2.93 -21.29 5.45
N ALA A 63 3.70 -20.55 6.26
CA ALA A 63 3.38 -20.40 7.67
C ALA A 63 1.99 -19.77 7.79
N ASP A 64 1.09 -20.41 8.53
CA ASP A 64 -0.30 -19.99 8.80
C ASP A 64 -0.35 -18.78 9.77
N THR A 65 0.64 -17.91 9.66
CA THR A 65 0.67 -16.58 10.24
C THR A 65 -0.24 -15.73 9.38
N GLY A 66 -1.51 -15.59 9.78
CA GLY A 66 -2.44 -14.70 9.11
C GLY A 66 -1.83 -13.31 8.92
N ASP A 67 -2.21 -12.62 7.84
CA ASP A 67 -1.65 -11.31 7.44
C ASP A 67 -1.58 -10.29 8.59
N GLU A 68 -2.52 -10.37 9.53
CA GLU A 68 -2.58 -9.53 10.74
C GLU A 68 -1.40 -9.79 11.71
N ALA A 69 -0.99 -11.05 11.91
CA ALA A 69 0.15 -11.41 12.76
C ALA A 69 1.48 -10.93 12.16
N ILE A 70 1.59 -10.93 10.84
CA ILE A 70 2.78 -10.42 10.12
C ILE A 70 2.86 -8.91 10.26
N VAL A 71 1.73 -8.21 10.13
CA VAL A 71 1.66 -6.75 10.33
C VAL A 71 1.98 -6.40 11.79
N GLU A 72 1.42 -7.12 12.77
CA GLU A 72 1.76 -6.93 14.18
C GLU A 72 3.24 -7.19 14.46
N GLN A 73 3.84 -8.24 13.89
CA GLN A 73 5.24 -8.56 14.09
C GLN A 73 6.17 -7.53 13.43
N ALA A 74 5.80 -7.01 12.25
CA ALA A 74 6.51 -5.94 11.58
C ALA A 74 6.41 -4.62 12.37
N LEU A 75 5.23 -4.27 12.88
CA LEU A 75 5.02 -3.11 13.73
C LEU A 75 5.78 -3.23 15.05
N ALA A 76 5.73 -4.38 15.72
CA ALA A 76 6.46 -4.63 16.97
C ALA A 76 7.99 -4.65 16.76
N ALA A 77 8.48 -5.10 15.60
CA ALA A 77 9.88 -4.99 15.25
C ALA A 77 10.29 -3.54 15.00
N TRP A 78 9.46 -2.79 14.27
CA TRP A 78 9.70 -1.37 14.00
C TRP A 78 9.67 -0.51 15.27
N GLU A 79 8.74 -0.79 16.18
CA GLU A 79 8.58 -0.05 17.44
C GLU A 79 9.75 -0.32 18.40
N ARG A 80 10.23 -1.57 18.50
CA ARG A 80 11.47 -1.91 19.23
C ARG A 80 12.68 -1.16 18.66
N ASP A 81 12.76 -1.04 17.34
CA ASP A 81 13.86 -0.32 16.67
C ASP A 81 13.78 1.20 16.92
N GLN A 82 12.59 1.79 16.92
CA GLN A 82 12.36 3.19 17.31
C GLN A 82 12.80 3.42 18.76
N GLN A 83 12.38 2.56 19.69
CA GLN A 83 12.76 2.63 21.09
C GLN A 83 14.27 2.50 21.28
N ALA A 84 14.93 1.60 20.55
CA ALA A 84 16.39 1.46 20.56
C ALA A 84 17.11 2.69 19.98
N ALA A 85 16.57 3.33 18.95
CA ALA A 85 17.10 4.56 18.39
C ALA A 85 16.96 5.74 19.37
N HIS A 86 15.81 5.87 20.03
CA HIS A 86 15.58 6.87 21.08
C HIS A 86 16.49 6.65 22.30
N ALA A 87 16.69 5.39 22.72
CA ALA A 87 17.60 5.06 23.82
C ALA A 87 19.07 5.41 23.51
N ARG A 88 19.51 5.28 22.26
CA ARG A 88 20.86 5.69 21.82
C ARG A 88 21.06 7.21 21.83
N LEU A 89 20.00 7.98 21.63
CA LEU A 89 20.02 9.44 21.73
C LEU A 89 19.98 9.93 23.19
N ALA A 90 19.43 9.13 24.11
CA ALA A 90 19.32 9.44 25.52
C ALA A 90 20.51 8.97 26.38
N ALA A 91 21.37 8.09 25.86
CA ALA A 91 22.55 7.62 26.57
C ALA A 91 23.71 8.63 26.49
N PRO A 92 24.32 9.05 27.61
CA PRO A 92 25.54 9.85 27.56
C PRO A 92 26.67 9.04 26.93
N SER A 93 27.27 9.61 25.88
CA SER A 93 28.32 9.03 25.04
C SER A 93 29.59 8.73 25.84
N ALA A 94 29.68 7.57 26.49
CA ALA A 94 30.95 7.03 26.98
C ALA A 94 31.68 6.33 25.82
N SER A 95 32.50 7.09 25.09
CA SER A 95 33.35 6.60 24.02
C SER A 95 34.49 5.74 24.59
N ARG A 96 34.35 4.42 24.52
CA ARG A 96 35.48 3.49 24.68
C ARG A 96 35.78 2.84 23.34
N ALA A 97 36.86 3.32 22.71
CA ALA A 97 37.39 2.78 21.47
C ALA A 97 37.91 1.35 21.68
N ALA A 98 37.21 0.36 21.15
CA ALA A 98 37.72 -0.98 20.96
C ALA A 98 37.67 -1.29 19.45
N ARG A 99 38.84 -1.35 18.81
CA ARG A 99 38.98 -1.76 17.41
C ARG A 99 38.84 -3.29 17.34
N PRO A 100 37.87 -3.85 16.60
CA PRO A 100 37.91 -5.27 16.28
C PRO A 100 38.87 -5.48 15.10
N ARG A 101 39.88 -6.32 15.29
CA ARG A 101 40.64 -6.94 14.21
C ARG A 101 39.75 -8.02 13.59
N VAL A 102 39.37 -7.87 12.33
CA VAL A 102 38.67 -8.91 11.56
C VAL A 102 39.71 -9.60 10.68
N HIS A 103 39.89 -10.90 10.92
CA HIS A 103 40.68 -11.81 10.11
C HIS A 103 39.72 -12.77 9.39
N GLN A 104 39.97 -12.98 8.09
CA GLN A 104 39.65 -14.19 7.29
C GLN A 104 38.15 -14.50 7.07
N SER A 105 37.70 -15.10 5.96
CA SER A 105 38.36 -15.77 4.84
C SER A 105 37.41 -15.78 3.65
N SER A 106 37.96 -15.61 2.45
CA SER A 106 37.32 -15.88 1.18
C SER A 106 37.12 -17.38 0.97
N THR A 107 35.88 -17.84 0.89
CA THR A 107 35.55 -19.10 0.20
C THR A 107 34.26 -18.96 -0.59
N PHE A 108 34.43 -19.11 -1.90
CA PHE A 108 33.47 -19.43 -2.95
C PHE A 108 32.15 -20.08 -2.49
N ARG A 109 31.02 -19.49 -2.91
CA ARG A 109 29.80 -20.22 -3.28
C ARG A 109 29.16 -19.57 -4.52
N LEU A 110 29.73 -19.86 -5.68
CA LEU A 110 28.96 -19.92 -6.93
C LEU A 110 28.03 -21.13 -6.83
N GLY A 111 26.73 -20.95 -7.03
CA GLY A 111 25.84 -22.09 -7.27
C GLY A 111 24.38 -22.02 -6.87
N PHE A 112 23.78 -20.87 -6.48
CA PHE A 112 22.31 -20.82 -6.25
C PHE A 112 21.65 -19.47 -6.60
N ALA A 113 22.35 -18.53 -7.24
CA ALA A 113 21.80 -17.21 -7.55
C ALA A 113 20.74 -17.20 -8.66
N GLY A 114 20.72 -18.21 -9.54
CA GLY A 114 19.77 -18.26 -10.67
C GLY A 114 18.33 -18.60 -10.28
N LEU A 115 18.13 -19.43 -9.24
CA LEU A 115 16.79 -19.87 -8.81
C LEU A 115 16.11 -18.85 -7.89
N ALA A 116 16.90 -18.13 -7.08
CA ALA A 116 16.40 -17.02 -6.27
C ALA A 116 15.91 -15.84 -7.14
N ALA A 117 16.61 -15.53 -8.24
CA ALA A 117 16.21 -14.45 -9.14
C ALA A 117 14.91 -14.76 -9.90
N ALA A 118 14.70 -16.02 -10.30
CA ALA A 118 13.46 -16.44 -10.97
C ALA A 118 12.26 -16.45 -10.01
N LEU A 119 12.44 -16.90 -8.76
CA LEU A 119 11.39 -16.84 -7.74
C LEU A 119 11.10 -15.40 -7.29
N LEU A 120 12.12 -14.54 -7.20
CA LEU A 120 11.94 -13.11 -6.92
C LEU A 120 11.16 -12.42 -8.06
N ALA A 121 11.43 -12.76 -9.32
CA ALA A 121 10.69 -12.22 -10.45
C ALA A 121 9.21 -12.64 -10.42
N VAL A 122 8.90 -13.89 -10.08
CA VAL A 122 7.52 -14.41 -9.94
C VAL A 122 6.82 -13.81 -8.72
N ALA A 123 7.52 -13.58 -7.60
CA ALA A 123 6.97 -12.95 -6.40
C ALA A 123 6.81 -11.42 -6.53
N LEU A 124 7.61 -10.76 -7.36
CA LEU A 124 7.49 -9.33 -7.68
C LEU A 124 6.44 -9.04 -8.77
N LEU A 125 6.02 -10.05 -9.54
CA LEU A 125 5.03 -9.89 -10.59
C LEU A 125 3.68 -9.27 -10.13
N PRO A 126 3.11 -9.61 -8.94
CA PRO A 126 1.93 -8.92 -8.43
C PRO A 126 2.21 -7.47 -7.99
N LEU A 127 3.41 -7.19 -7.44
CA LEU A 127 3.81 -5.84 -7.01
C LEU A 127 4.16 -4.91 -8.19
N LEU A 128 4.51 -5.50 -9.34
CA LEU A 128 4.81 -4.80 -10.60
C LEU A 128 3.60 -4.73 -11.54
N ARG A 129 2.44 -5.26 -11.16
CA ARG A 129 1.21 -5.00 -11.92
C ARG A 129 0.98 -3.49 -11.87
N LYS A 130 1.21 -2.83 -13.00
CA LYS A 130 0.66 -1.51 -13.25
C LYS A 130 -0.83 -1.59 -12.92
N PRO A 131 -1.39 -0.62 -12.17
CA PRO A 131 -2.83 -0.57 -12.00
C PRO A 131 -3.45 -0.68 -13.39
N PRO A 132 -4.39 -1.63 -13.60
CA PRO A 132 -5.09 -1.73 -14.87
C PRO A 132 -5.62 -0.33 -15.19
N ALA A 133 -5.46 0.09 -16.45
CA ALA A 133 -5.87 1.43 -16.87
C ALA A 133 -7.27 1.70 -16.32
N LEU A 134 -7.36 2.70 -15.42
CA LEU A 134 -8.60 3.11 -14.76
C LEU A 134 -9.70 3.12 -15.81
N MET A 135 -10.56 2.09 -15.82
CA MET A 135 -11.84 2.21 -16.51
C MET A 135 -12.66 3.09 -15.58
N PRO A 136 -12.89 4.36 -15.93
CA PRO A 136 -13.60 5.21 -15.02
C PRO A 136 -15.05 4.71 -15.07
N ALA A 137 -15.51 4.06 -14.00
CA ALA A 137 -16.80 4.50 -13.53
C ALA A 137 -16.74 6.02 -13.44
N ALA A 138 -17.76 6.69 -13.96
CA ALA A 138 -17.86 8.13 -13.83
C ALA A 138 -18.06 8.41 -12.33
N TRP A 139 -16.97 8.54 -11.60
CA TRP A 139 -17.00 9.00 -10.22
C TRP A 139 -17.50 10.43 -10.29
N ALA A 140 -18.67 10.67 -9.71
CA ALA A 140 -19.18 12.00 -9.55
C ALA A 140 -18.21 12.81 -8.65
N PRO A 141 -18.18 14.14 -8.78
CA PRO A 141 -17.41 14.98 -7.87
C PRO A 141 -17.73 14.65 -6.41
N VAL A 142 -16.70 14.60 -5.56
CA VAL A 142 -16.90 14.34 -4.12
C VAL A 142 -17.88 15.34 -3.54
N ALA A 143 -18.96 14.82 -2.96
CA ALA A 143 -19.85 15.60 -2.12
C ALA A 143 -19.30 15.55 -0.69
N PHE A 144 -18.68 16.65 -0.28
CA PHE A 144 -18.09 16.80 1.04
C PHE A 144 -18.93 17.73 1.91
N ALA A 145 -19.36 17.25 3.08
CA ALA A 145 -20.07 18.05 4.08
C ALA A 145 -19.33 17.97 5.42
N PRO A 146 -18.44 18.95 5.73
CA PRO A 146 -17.81 19.00 7.04
C PRO A 146 -18.88 19.23 8.11
N LEU A 147 -18.72 18.63 9.29
CA LEU A 147 -19.63 18.87 10.40
C LEU A 147 -19.57 20.37 10.77
N ARG A 148 -20.70 21.06 10.65
CA ARG A 148 -20.88 22.38 11.27
C ARG A 148 -21.63 22.18 12.58
N THR A 149 -20.90 22.01 13.69
CA THR A 149 -21.54 22.01 15.00
C THR A 149 -22.22 23.36 15.24
N ARG A 150 -23.56 23.38 15.30
CA ARG A 150 -24.31 24.55 15.78
C ARG A 150 -24.22 24.58 17.30
N GLY A 151 -23.50 25.57 17.84
CA GLY A 151 -23.53 25.92 19.26
C GLY A 151 -22.48 25.20 20.12
N ALA A 152 -21.75 26.03 20.87
CA ALA A 152 -20.92 25.73 22.04
C ALA A 152 -19.82 24.65 21.90
N SER A 153 -18.59 25.14 21.70
CA SER A 153 -17.29 24.45 21.84
C SER A 153 -17.19 23.06 21.19
N GLY A 154 -17.13 23.03 19.87
CA GLY A 154 -16.68 21.85 19.12
C GLY A 154 -15.46 22.25 18.29
N GLU A 155 -14.36 21.50 18.42
CA GLU A 155 -13.21 21.63 17.52
C GLU A 155 -13.71 21.66 16.07
N ALA A 156 -13.23 22.62 15.29
CA ALA A 156 -13.55 22.67 13.87
C ALA A 156 -13.18 21.32 13.24
N GLY A 157 -14.07 20.78 12.41
CA GLY A 157 -13.79 19.56 11.66
C GLY A 157 -12.41 19.63 11.00
N THR A 158 -11.59 18.62 11.24
CA THR A 158 -10.22 18.53 10.77
C THR A 158 -10.15 18.05 9.33
N LEU A 159 -11.22 17.44 8.82
CA LEU A 159 -11.25 16.86 7.50
C LEU A 159 -11.29 17.98 6.45
N GLN A 160 -10.28 18.02 5.59
CA GLN A 160 -10.25 18.98 4.49
C GLN A 160 -10.87 18.38 3.23
N ARG A 161 -11.30 19.22 2.29
CA ARG A 161 -11.77 18.77 0.98
C ARG A 161 -10.72 17.92 0.25
N GLN A 162 -9.43 18.22 0.42
CA GLN A 162 -8.34 17.45 -0.15
C GLN A 162 -8.27 16.03 0.41
N ASP A 163 -8.59 15.84 1.69
CA ASP A 163 -8.67 14.51 2.30
C ASP A 163 -9.81 13.70 1.70
N ALA A 164 -10.99 14.31 1.55
CA ALA A 164 -12.14 13.65 0.94
C ALA A 164 -11.87 13.20 -0.51
N ILE A 165 -11.13 14.03 -1.29
CA ILE A 165 -10.67 13.67 -2.64
C ILE A 165 -9.68 12.51 -2.58
N ARG A 166 -8.73 12.54 -1.64
CA ARG A 166 -7.76 11.45 -1.46
C ARG A 166 -8.46 10.15 -1.09
N MET A 167 -9.44 10.19 -0.19
CA MET A 167 -10.26 9.05 0.20
C MET A 167 -11.04 8.45 -0.98
N GLN A 168 -11.73 9.29 -1.77
CA GLN A 168 -12.41 8.82 -2.98
C GLN A 168 -11.44 8.14 -3.94
N ARG A 169 -10.26 8.74 -4.18
CA ARG A 169 -9.25 8.17 -5.06
C ARG A 169 -8.74 6.83 -4.56
N THR A 170 -8.41 6.72 -3.27
CA THR A 170 -7.95 5.45 -2.70
C THR A 170 -9.01 4.35 -2.85
N LEU A 171 -10.29 4.66 -2.60
CA LEU A 171 -11.36 3.69 -2.79
C LEU A 171 -11.56 3.33 -4.28
N ALA A 172 -11.42 4.29 -5.19
CA ALA A 172 -11.50 4.06 -6.63
C ALA A 172 -10.38 3.15 -7.14
N ASP A 173 -9.16 3.35 -6.65
CA ASP A 173 -8.00 2.51 -6.96
C ASP A 173 -8.23 1.09 -6.41
N ALA A 174 -8.62 0.97 -5.13
CA ALA A 174 -8.93 -0.32 -4.49
C ALA A 174 -10.06 -1.09 -5.20
N LEU A 175 -11.13 -0.39 -5.61
CA LEU A 175 -12.25 -0.98 -6.36
C LEU A 175 -11.80 -1.51 -7.73
N SER A 176 -10.92 -0.75 -8.41
CA SER A 176 -10.39 -1.16 -9.70
C SER A 176 -9.56 -2.44 -9.60
N TRP A 177 -8.76 -2.57 -8.53
CA TRP A 177 -8.05 -3.81 -8.20
C TRP A 177 -8.99 -4.97 -7.89
N ALA A 178 -9.97 -4.74 -7.00
CA ALA A 178 -10.93 -5.76 -6.59
C ALA A 178 -11.78 -6.31 -7.77
N LEU A 179 -12.06 -5.48 -8.77
CA LEU A 179 -12.72 -5.90 -10.01
C LEU A 179 -11.80 -6.69 -10.92
N ALA A 180 -10.56 -6.22 -11.10
CA ALA A 180 -9.56 -6.89 -11.93
C ALA A 180 -9.23 -8.30 -11.42
N ASP A 181 -9.08 -8.47 -10.10
CA ASP A 181 -8.84 -9.78 -9.48
C ASP A 181 -10.00 -10.76 -9.70
N ARG A 182 -11.22 -10.25 -9.86
CA ARG A 182 -12.43 -11.03 -10.18
C ARG A 182 -12.63 -11.24 -11.68
N GLY A 183 -11.77 -10.69 -12.55
CA GLY A 183 -11.99 -10.66 -14.00
C GLY A 183 -13.24 -9.85 -14.42
N GLY A 184 -13.76 -9.02 -13.53
CA GLY A 184 -14.97 -8.24 -13.70
C GLY A 184 -14.69 -6.81 -14.14
N ARG A 185 -15.75 -6.13 -14.56
CA ARG A 185 -15.76 -4.68 -14.80
C ARG A 185 -17.01 -4.07 -14.20
N LEU A 186 -17.06 -2.74 -14.09
CA LEU A 186 -18.30 -2.04 -13.76
C LEU A 186 -19.24 -2.01 -14.97
N PRO A 187 -20.57 -2.02 -14.76
CA PRO A 187 -21.53 -1.83 -15.83
C PRO A 187 -21.33 -0.50 -16.56
N ASP A 188 -21.53 -0.52 -17.88
CA ASP A 188 -21.42 0.70 -18.70
C ASP A 188 -22.46 1.74 -18.24
N GLY A 189 -22.02 2.99 -18.09
CA GLY A 189 -22.88 4.10 -17.64
C GLY A 189 -23.16 4.14 -16.13
N LEU A 190 -22.51 3.28 -15.33
CA LEU A 190 -22.60 3.37 -13.86
C LEU A 190 -21.88 4.63 -13.34
N THR A 191 -22.57 5.39 -12.49
CA THR A 191 -22.03 6.55 -11.78
C THR A 191 -21.87 6.23 -10.30
N LEU A 192 -20.69 6.52 -9.75
CA LEU A 192 -20.41 6.33 -8.31
C LEU A 192 -20.36 7.69 -7.62
N GLN A 193 -21.21 7.90 -6.62
CA GLN A 193 -21.19 9.10 -5.78
C GLN A 193 -20.53 8.78 -4.44
N PHE A 194 -19.48 9.53 -4.10
CA PHE A 194 -18.79 9.43 -2.81
C PHE A 194 -19.19 10.60 -1.91
N ARG A 195 -19.72 10.29 -0.72
CA ARG A 195 -20.02 11.27 0.32
C ARG A 195 -19.26 10.93 1.59
N VAL A 196 -18.66 11.93 2.21
CA VAL A 196 -18.03 11.78 3.52
C VAL A 196 -18.52 12.89 4.45
N ASN A 197 -18.97 12.47 5.62
CA ASN A 197 -19.36 13.33 6.71
C ASN A 197 -18.37 13.11 7.86
N GLU A 198 -17.74 14.18 8.32
CA GLU A 198 -17.00 14.13 9.57
C GLU A 198 -17.98 14.11 10.74
N LEU A 199 -17.69 13.35 11.78
CA LEU A 199 -18.45 13.17 13.01
C LEU A 199 -17.63 13.71 14.20
N PRO A 200 -18.22 13.83 15.41
CA PRO A 200 -17.47 14.24 16.59
C PRO A 200 -16.21 13.39 16.83
N ALA A 201 -15.18 14.00 17.44
CA ALA A 201 -13.90 13.36 17.74
C ALA A 201 -13.13 12.82 16.51
N GLY A 202 -13.42 13.33 15.30
CA GLY A 202 -12.69 12.96 14.07
C GLY A 202 -13.13 11.63 13.45
N ALA A 203 -14.21 11.02 13.95
CA ALA A 203 -14.84 9.88 13.31
C ALA A 203 -15.44 10.29 11.95
N LEU A 204 -15.67 9.33 11.06
CA LEU A 204 -16.14 9.56 9.69
C LEU A 204 -17.29 8.62 9.37
N ALA A 205 -18.35 9.15 8.75
CA ALA A 205 -19.36 8.37 8.07
C ALA A 205 -19.20 8.56 6.56
N VAL A 206 -18.92 7.48 5.84
CA VAL A 206 -18.76 7.46 4.38
C VAL A 206 -19.94 6.74 3.77
N VAL A 207 -20.53 7.33 2.74
CA VAL A 207 -21.60 6.74 1.94
C VAL A 207 -21.17 6.72 0.48
N VAL A 208 -21.27 5.55 -0.14
CA VAL A 208 -21.06 5.37 -1.57
C VAL A 208 -22.34 4.89 -2.21
N ARG A 209 -22.79 5.58 -3.25
CA ARG A 209 -23.97 5.21 -4.04
C ARG A 209 -23.57 4.88 -5.46
N ALA A 210 -24.08 3.78 -5.97
CA ALA A 210 -23.97 3.39 -7.37
C ALA A 210 -25.30 3.61 -8.06
N GLU A 211 -25.32 4.48 -9.07
CA GLU A 211 -26.49 4.79 -9.88
C GLU A 211 -26.26 4.28 -11.31
N GLY A 212 -27.24 3.59 -11.86
CA GLY A 212 -27.22 3.16 -13.25
C GLY A 212 -27.45 4.32 -14.23
N PRO A 213 -27.28 4.08 -15.54
CA PRO A 213 -27.53 5.09 -16.57
C PRO A 213 -28.98 5.59 -16.61
N ASP A 214 -29.92 4.81 -16.05
CA ASP A 214 -31.33 5.14 -15.88
C ASP A 214 -31.62 5.97 -14.61
N GLY A 215 -30.57 6.35 -13.86
CA GLY A 215 -30.68 7.04 -12.58
C GLY A 215 -31.20 6.16 -11.43
N ARG A 216 -31.37 4.86 -11.66
CA ARG A 216 -31.80 3.93 -10.60
C ARG A 216 -30.63 3.52 -9.73
N LEU A 217 -30.87 3.48 -8.41
CA LEU A 217 -29.90 2.99 -7.44
C LEU A 217 -29.63 1.50 -7.67
N ARG A 218 -28.36 1.16 -7.89
CA ARG A 218 -27.86 -0.21 -8.07
C ARG A 218 -27.22 -0.77 -6.79
N GLY A 219 -26.75 0.11 -5.91
CA GLY A 219 -26.20 -0.25 -4.61
C GLY A 219 -25.88 0.96 -3.76
N GLU A 220 -25.87 0.77 -2.45
CA GLU A 220 -25.49 1.75 -1.46
C GLU A 220 -24.66 1.07 -0.37
N TRP A 221 -23.51 1.65 -0.06
CA TRP A 221 -22.59 1.17 0.98
C TRP A 221 -22.35 2.29 1.97
N ILE A 222 -22.52 1.97 3.24
CA ILE A 222 -22.35 2.90 4.35
C ILE A 222 -21.27 2.31 5.25
N GLY A 223 -20.27 3.12 5.60
CA GLY A 223 -19.20 2.73 6.50
C GLY A 223 -18.95 3.82 7.53
N ASP A 224 -18.87 3.42 8.79
CA ASP A 224 -18.49 4.28 9.90
C ASP A 224 -17.05 3.95 10.34
N TYR A 225 -16.22 4.97 10.43
CA TYR A 225 -14.79 4.83 10.72
C TYR A 225 -14.43 5.70 11.93
N SER A 226 -13.65 5.15 12.85
CA SER A 226 -13.23 5.88 14.05
C SER A 226 -12.32 7.07 13.74
N ARG A 227 -11.61 7.03 12.61
CA ARG A 227 -10.72 8.09 12.11
C ARG A 227 -10.39 7.85 10.63
N ARG A 228 -9.81 8.86 9.98
CA ARG A 228 -9.39 8.82 8.56
C ARG A 228 -8.41 7.70 8.25
N GLU A 229 -7.47 7.42 9.14
CA GLU A 229 -6.46 6.38 8.94
C GLU A 229 -7.12 5.01 8.86
N ARG A 230 -8.16 4.78 9.67
CA ARG A 230 -8.90 3.52 9.66
C ARG A 230 -9.67 3.29 8.35
N PHE A 231 -10.16 4.37 7.72
CA PHE A 231 -10.75 4.28 6.38
C PHE A 231 -9.73 3.75 5.37
N PHE A 232 -8.50 4.28 5.37
CA PHE A 232 -7.48 3.84 4.42
C PHE A 232 -7.08 2.37 4.64
N GLU A 233 -6.97 1.92 5.90
CA GLU A 233 -6.70 0.52 6.23
C GLU A 233 -7.82 -0.44 5.78
N GLN A 234 -9.07 0.04 5.69
CA GLN A 234 -10.24 -0.78 5.34
C GLN A 234 -10.72 -0.58 3.89
N ALA A 235 -10.11 0.33 3.13
CA ALA A 235 -10.55 0.69 1.79
C ALA A 235 -10.62 -0.53 0.85
N ASP A 236 -9.64 -1.44 0.94
CA ASP A 236 -9.60 -2.66 0.12
C ASP A 236 -10.75 -3.63 0.45
N ALA A 237 -11.06 -3.78 1.73
CA ALA A 237 -12.19 -4.62 2.17
C ALA A 237 -13.53 -4.04 1.70
N SER A 238 -13.73 -2.72 1.84
CA SER A 238 -14.92 -2.04 1.34
C SER A 238 -15.05 -2.16 -0.18
N ALA A 239 -13.95 -1.96 -0.91
CA ALA A 239 -13.88 -2.13 -2.36
C ALA A 239 -14.22 -3.55 -2.79
N ALA A 240 -13.75 -4.57 -2.08
CA ALA A 240 -14.06 -5.97 -2.37
C ALA A 240 -15.56 -6.26 -2.24
N GLN A 241 -16.22 -5.73 -1.20
CA GLN A 241 -17.67 -5.87 -1.02
C GLN A 241 -18.46 -5.16 -2.12
N MET A 242 -18.01 -3.96 -2.54
CA MET A 242 -18.62 -3.24 -3.66
C MET A 242 -18.47 -4.03 -4.96
N ALA A 243 -17.28 -4.57 -5.23
CA ALA A 243 -16.98 -5.34 -6.43
C ALA A 243 -17.83 -6.61 -6.50
N GLU A 244 -18.09 -7.28 -5.38
CA GLU A 244 -18.96 -8.47 -5.33
C GLU A 244 -20.37 -8.21 -5.86
N VAL A 245 -20.92 -7.03 -5.59
CA VAL A 245 -22.28 -6.65 -6.01
C VAL A 245 -22.29 -6.03 -7.41
N LEU A 246 -21.27 -5.24 -7.74
CA LEU A 246 -21.25 -4.44 -8.97
C LEU A 246 -20.57 -5.13 -10.16
N ALA A 247 -19.74 -6.14 -9.94
CA ALA A 247 -18.98 -6.77 -11.01
C ALA A 247 -19.89 -7.41 -12.06
N VAL A 248 -19.67 -7.07 -13.33
CA VAL A 248 -20.17 -7.82 -14.47
C VAL A 248 -19.01 -8.49 -15.21
N PRO A 249 -19.24 -9.64 -15.87
CA PRO A 249 -18.19 -10.31 -16.63
C PRO A 249 -17.58 -9.39 -17.70
N SER A 250 -16.26 -9.41 -17.82
CA SER A 250 -15.58 -8.72 -18.91
C SER A 250 -15.87 -9.43 -20.25
N PRO A 251 -16.34 -8.73 -21.29
CA PRO A 251 -16.56 -9.32 -22.61
C PRO A 251 -15.22 -9.79 -23.17
N GLY A 252 -15.05 -11.11 -23.31
CA GLY A 252 -13.81 -11.73 -23.78
C GLY A 252 -13.03 -12.55 -22.75
N GLY A 253 -13.51 -12.67 -21.52
CA GLY A 253 -13.00 -13.68 -20.59
C GLY A 253 -13.28 -15.10 -21.13
N PRO A 254 -12.36 -16.06 -20.98
CA PRO A 254 -12.61 -17.43 -21.42
C PRO A 254 -13.88 -17.94 -20.73
N GLU A 255 -14.88 -18.35 -21.51
CA GLU A 255 -16.08 -18.96 -20.94
C GLU A 255 -15.65 -20.14 -20.05
N PRO A 256 -16.02 -20.14 -18.76
CA PRO A 256 -15.77 -21.29 -17.91
C PRO A 256 -16.67 -22.44 -18.39
N GLY A 257 -16.11 -23.31 -19.22
CA GLY A 257 -16.65 -24.63 -19.49
C GLY A 257 -17.85 -24.68 -20.42
N SER A 258 -17.65 -24.38 -21.71
CA SER A 258 -18.32 -25.14 -22.77
C SER A 258 -17.67 -26.54 -22.84
N ALA A 259 -17.87 -27.34 -21.78
CA ALA A 259 -17.57 -28.76 -21.82
C ALA A 259 -18.59 -29.40 -22.77
N GLY A 260 -18.10 -29.79 -23.95
CA GLY A 260 -18.87 -30.40 -25.01
C GLY A 260 -19.80 -31.48 -24.50
N ARG A 261 -21.10 -31.20 -24.58
CA ARG A 261 -22.17 -32.20 -24.48
C ARG A 261 -22.04 -33.09 -25.72
N LYS A 262 -21.24 -34.16 -25.64
CA LYS A 262 -21.28 -35.25 -26.60
C LYS A 262 -22.66 -35.91 -26.47
N THR A 263 -23.53 -35.58 -27.41
CA THR A 263 -24.68 -36.41 -27.76
C THR A 263 -24.14 -37.73 -28.29
N GLY A 264 -24.27 -38.79 -27.49
CA GLY A 264 -24.12 -40.16 -27.96
C GLY A 264 -25.49 -40.65 -28.44
N GLU A 265 -25.51 -41.09 -29.70
CA GLU A 265 -26.52 -41.95 -30.31
C GLU A 265 -26.60 -43.31 -29.61
#